data_AF-C2KII9-F1
#
_entry.id   AF-C2KII9-F1
#
_cell.length_a   1.000
_cell.length_b   1.000
_cell.length_c   1.000
_cell.angle_alpha   90.00
_cell.angle_beta   90.00
_cell.angle_gamma   90.00
#
_symmetry.space_group_name_H-M   'P 1'
#
loop_
_entity.id
_entity.type
_entity.pdbx_description
1 polymer ?
#
loop_
_entity_poly.entity_id
_entity_poly.type
_entity_poly.pdbx_seq_one_letter_code
_entity_poly.pdbx_strand_id
1 'polypeptide(L)'
;QRLVDPFGEGTAVRPWDNQGKPDSMEQALAKFDYLFEFLEKTDVNYFAFHDRDLAPERNTLAETNKNLDQVIDKIEQKMHETGQKLLWNTSSLFTNKRFWLVAQLHHLLRYLLMQLDKLSIH
;
A
#
# COMPACT_ATOMS: atom_id res chain seq x y z
N GLN A 1 -1.32 7.35 -5.92
CA GLN A 1 -0.36 8.44 -6.19
C GLN A 1 -0.91 9.28 -7.33
N ARG A 2 -0.96 10.61 -7.15
CA ARG A 2 -1.62 11.54 -8.10
C ARG A 2 -0.64 12.33 -9.00
N LEU A 3 0.63 11.90 -9.09
CA LEU A 3 1.71 12.67 -9.76
C LEU A 3 1.82 14.11 -9.24
N VAL A 4 1.80 14.23 -7.91
CA VAL A 4 1.99 15.52 -7.21
C VAL A 4 3.49 15.82 -7.15
N ASP A 5 3.85 17.08 -7.33
CA ASP A 5 5.20 17.60 -7.10
C ASP A 5 5.18 18.71 -6.03
N PRO A 6 6.34 19.20 -5.53
CA PRO A 6 6.38 20.24 -4.50
C PRO A 6 5.83 21.61 -4.90
N PHE A 7 5.55 21.85 -6.18
CA PHE A 7 5.18 23.14 -6.77
C PHE A 7 3.78 23.14 -7.39
N GLY A 8 3.08 22.00 -7.45
CA GLY A 8 1.81 21.87 -8.15
C GLY A 8 0.90 20.77 -7.63
N GLU A 9 -0.35 20.81 -8.11
CA GLU A 9 -1.34 19.79 -7.79
C GLU A 9 -1.16 18.52 -8.64
N GLY A 10 -1.74 17.42 -8.18
CA GLY A 10 -1.68 16.15 -8.89
C GLY A 10 -2.46 16.18 -10.20
N THR A 11 -1.85 15.69 -11.28
CA THR A 11 -2.41 15.71 -12.64
C THR A 11 -2.96 14.35 -13.09
N ALA A 12 -2.67 13.28 -12.35
CA ALA A 12 -3.09 11.94 -12.74
C ALA A 12 -4.60 11.73 -12.51
N VAL A 13 -5.34 11.60 -13.61
CA VAL A 13 -6.72 11.10 -13.57
C VAL A 13 -6.69 9.57 -13.61
N ARG A 14 -7.35 8.90 -12.66
CA ARG A 14 -7.42 7.44 -12.57
C ARG A 14 -8.86 6.97 -12.36
N PRO A 15 -9.31 5.91 -13.05
CA PRO A 15 -10.70 5.41 -12.94
C PRO A 15 -11.12 4.99 -11.52
N TRP A 16 -10.17 4.53 -10.70
CA TRP A 16 -10.40 4.13 -9.31
C TRP A 16 -10.27 5.28 -8.29
N ASP A 17 -9.98 6.50 -8.74
CA ASP A 17 -9.94 7.66 -7.85
C ASP A 17 -11.35 8.18 -7.61
N ASN A 18 -11.98 7.74 -6.52
CA ASN A 18 -13.35 8.08 -6.12
C ASN A 18 -13.51 9.57 -5.75
N GLN A 19 -13.47 10.44 -6.76
CA GLN A 19 -13.90 11.85 -6.73
C GLN A 19 -13.38 12.64 -5.52
N GLY A 20 -12.10 12.45 -5.16
CA GLY A 20 -11.48 13.27 -4.12
C GLY A 20 -11.79 12.85 -2.67
N LYS A 21 -12.21 11.60 -2.41
CA LYS A 21 -12.08 10.97 -1.08
C LYS A 21 -10.75 10.20 -1.00
N PRO A 22 -9.61 10.88 -0.78
CA PRO A 22 -8.34 10.20 -0.58
C PRO A 22 -8.45 9.22 0.58
N ASP A 23 -7.70 8.13 0.50
CA ASP A 23 -7.47 7.22 1.61
C ASP A 23 -8.70 6.41 2.07
N SER A 24 -9.66 6.16 1.16
CA SER A 24 -10.76 5.22 1.43
C SER A 24 -10.34 3.77 1.17
N MET A 25 -10.89 2.83 1.96
CA MET A 25 -10.65 1.39 1.74
C MET A 25 -11.20 0.91 0.40
N GLU A 26 -12.30 1.49 -0.07
CA GLU A 26 -12.87 1.17 -1.38
C GLU A 26 -11.89 1.51 -2.51
N GLN A 27 -11.27 2.71 -2.45
CA GLN A 27 -10.23 3.11 -3.39
C GLN A 27 -9.01 2.18 -3.32
N ALA A 28 -8.58 1.82 -2.10
CA ALA A 28 -7.46 0.90 -1.90
C ALA A 28 -7.73 -0.45 -2.57
N LEU A 29 -8.91 -1.04 -2.35
CA LEU A 29 -9.30 -2.32 -2.95
C LEU A 29 -9.44 -2.21 -4.48
N ALA A 30 -10.05 -1.13 -5.00
CA ALA A 30 -10.19 -0.92 -6.44
C ALA A 30 -8.83 -0.81 -7.12
N LYS A 31 -7.86 -0.13 -6.52
CA LYS A 31 -6.49 0.02 -7.05
C LYS A 31 -5.85 -1.34 -7.38
N PHE A 32 -6.13 -2.40 -6.61
CA PHE A 32 -5.59 -3.73 -6.89
C PHE A 32 -6.26 -4.40 -8.08
N ASP A 33 -7.57 -4.22 -8.29
CA ASP A 33 -8.21 -4.75 -9.49
C ASP A 33 -7.54 -4.19 -10.75
N TYR A 34 -7.32 -2.87 -10.77
CA TYR A 34 -6.63 -2.21 -11.88
C TYR A 34 -5.14 -2.55 -11.98
N LEU A 35 -4.45 -2.83 -10.86
CA LEU A 35 -3.05 -3.26 -10.87
C LEU A 35 -2.93 -4.63 -11.56
N PHE A 36 -3.71 -5.62 -11.15
CA PHE A 36 -3.64 -6.96 -11.72
C PHE A 36 -4.06 -6.99 -13.19
N GLU A 37 -5.08 -6.20 -13.56
CA GLU A 37 -5.45 -5.97 -14.97
C GLU A 37 -4.30 -5.35 -15.77
N PHE A 38 -3.61 -4.35 -15.21
CA PHE A 38 -2.47 -3.72 -15.85
C PHE A 38 -1.32 -4.71 -16.07
N LEU A 39 -1.00 -5.51 -15.06
CA LEU A 39 0.05 -6.52 -15.12
C LEU A 39 -0.28 -7.60 -16.17
N GLU A 40 -1.54 -8.02 -16.26
CA GLU A 40 -2.00 -8.99 -17.26
C GLU A 40 -1.86 -8.44 -18.68
N LYS A 41 -2.33 -7.21 -18.91
CA LYS A 41 -2.26 -6.55 -20.22
C LYS A 41 -0.84 -6.20 -20.66
N THR A 42 0.10 -6.09 -19.73
CA THR A 42 1.50 -5.75 -20.02
C THR A 42 2.45 -6.95 -19.97
N ASP A 43 1.92 -8.16 -19.76
CA ASP A 43 2.70 -9.39 -19.63
C ASP A 43 3.79 -9.31 -18.53
N VAL A 44 3.45 -8.67 -17.41
CA VAL A 44 4.34 -8.53 -16.26
C VAL A 44 3.93 -9.51 -15.17
N ASN A 45 4.83 -10.43 -14.85
CA ASN A 45 4.57 -11.53 -13.91
C ASN A 45 4.83 -11.17 -12.44
N TYR A 46 5.44 -10.02 -12.16
CA TYR A 46 5.95 -9.66 -10.85
C TYR A 46 5.57 -8.23 -10.46
N PHE A 47 5.20 -8.02 -9.21
CA PHE A 47 4.92 -6.70 -8.66
C PHE A 47 5.59 -6.50 -7.31
N ALA A 48 5.63 -5.25 -6.87
CA ALA A 48 6.20 -4.84 -5.59
C ALA A 48 5.40 -3.71 -4.96
N PHE A 49 5.46 -3.60 -3.63
CA PHE A 49 4.71 -2.58 -2.91
C PHE A 49 5.34 -2.18 -1.58
N HIS A 50 5.03 -0.97 -1.12
CA HIS A 50 5.10 -0.62 0.29
C HIS A 50 3.76 -0.88 0.98
N ASP A 51 3.75 -1.24 2.26
CA ASP A 51 2.53 -1.38 3.08
C ASP A 51 1.57 -0.17 2.95
N ARG A 52 2.10 1.05 2.89
CA ARG A 52 1.33 2.29 2.71
C ARG A 52 0.90 2.57 1.27
N ASP A 53 1.44 1.85 0.28
CA ASP A 53 0.89 1.86 -1.07
C ASP A 53 -0.43 1.08 -1.16
N LEU A 54 -0.61 0.11 -0.25
CA LEU A 54 -1.73 -0.83 -0.22
C LEU A 54 -2.96 -0.25 0.45
N ALA A 55 -2.80 0.20 1.70
CA ALA A 55 -3.92 0.49 2.57
C ALA A 55 -3.73 1.80 3.34
N PRO A 56 -4.80 2.60 3.51
CA PRO A 56 -4.74 3.83 4.26
C PRO A 56 -4.44 3.56 5.74
N GLU A 57 -3.55 4.36 6.31
CA GLU A 57 -3.28 4.38 7.75
C GLU A 57 -4.50 4.92 8.50
N ARG A 58 -4.78 4.36 9.69
CA ARG A 58 -5.86 4.82 10.59
C ARG A 58 -5.28 5.43 11.86
N ASN A 59 -6.17 5.89 12.74
CA ASN A 59 -5.81 6.56 13.99
C ASN A 59 -5.02 5.66 14.95
N THR A 60 -5.18 4.34 14.85
CA THR A 60 -4.45 3.37 15.67
C THR A 60 -3.72 2.33 14.82
N LEU A 61 -2.66 1.74 15.38
CA LEU A 61 -1.94 0.64 14.75
C LEU A 61 -2.84 -0.57 14.50
N ALA A 62 -3.71 -0.92 15.46
CA ALA A 62 -4.63 -2.04 15.32
C ALA A 62 -5.59 -1.86 14.13
N GLU A 63 -6.16 -0.67 13.99
CA GLU A 63 -7.05 -0.33 12.89
C GLU A 63 -6.30 -0.26 11.54
N THR A 64 -5.08 0.28 11.55
CA THR A 64 -4.18 0.33 10.38
C THR A 64 -3.86 -1.08 9.89
N ASN A 65 -3.57 -1.97 10.83
CA ASN A 65 -3.29 -3.36 10.58
C ASN A 65 -4.50 -4.10 10.01
N LYS A 66 -5.71 -3.83 10.54
CA LYS A 66 -6.97 -4.39 10.02
C LYS A 66 -7.28 -3.93 8.59
N ASN A 67 -6.92 -2.70 8.25
CA ASN A 67 -7.01 -2.21 6.86
C ASN A 67 -6.05 -2.96 5.94
N LEU A 68 -4.80 -3.15 6.38
CA LEU A 68 -3.79 -3.86 5.60
C LEU A 68 -4.20 -5.32 5.35
N ASP A 69 -4.72 -6.02 6.36
CA ASP A 69 -5.16 -7.42 6.25
C ASP A 69 -6.20 -7.60 5.13
N GLN A 70 -7.21 -6.73 5.07
CA GLN A 70 -8.23 -6.77 4.01
C GLN A 70 -7.66 -6.61 2.59
N VAL A 71 -6.59 -5.82 2.45
CA VAL A 71 -5.95 -5.64 1.14
C VAL A 71 -5.06 -6.82 0.80
N ILE A 72 -4.36 -7.39 1.78
CA ILE A 72 -3.55 -8.60 1.60
C ILE A 72 -4.44 -9.77 1.16
N ASP A 73 -5.58 -10.01 1.82
CA ASP A 73 -6.54 -11.06 1.45
C ASP A 73 -6.94 -10.95 -0.04
N LYS A 74 -7.18 -9.72 -0.51
CA LYS A 74 -7.52 -9.45 -1.90
C LYS A 74 -6.34 -9.70 -2.86
N ILE A 75 -5.13 -9.32 -2.47
CA ILE A 75 -3.92 -9.55 -3.27
C ILE A 75 -3.65 -11.06 -3.41
N GLU A 76 -3.77 -11.82 -2.32
CA GLU A 76 -3.61 -13.28 -2.34
C GLU A 76 -4.61 -13.94 -3.29
N GLN A 77 -5.88 -13.54 -3.21
CA GLN A 77 -6.91 -14.00 -4.13
C GLN A 77 -6.52 -13.70 -5.59
N LYS A 78 -6.08 -12.48 -5.88
CA LYS A 78 -5.70 -12.06 -7.24
C LYS A 78 -4.44 -12.75 -7.76
N MET A 79 -3.46 -13.01 -6.90
CA MET A 79 -2.27 -13.81 -7.23
C MET A 79 -2.66 -15.24 -7.62
N HIS A 80 -3.60 -15.84 -6.89
CA HIS A 80 -4.12 -17.17 -7.23
C HIS A 80 -4.90 -17.17 -8.55
N GLU A 81 -5.73 -16.16 -8.81
CA GLU A 81 -6.53 -16.04 -10.05
C GLU A 81 -5.66 -15.83 -11.31
N THR A 82 -4.61 -15.02 -11.20
CA THR A 82 -3.81 -14.55 -12.36
C THR A 82 -2.48 -15.26 -12.53
N GLY A 83 -1.95 -15.91 -11.49
CA GLY A 83 -0.61 -16.49 -11.47
C GLY A 83 0.53 -15.48 -11.31
N GLN A 84 0.22 -14.17 -11.18
CA GLN A 84 1.21 -13.12 -10.90
C GLN A 84 1.79 -13.28 -9.49
N LYS A 85 3.04 -12.88 -9.31
CA LYS A 85 3.82 -13.13 -8.09
C LYS A 85 4.30 -11.86 -7.43
N LEU A 86 4.36 -11.89 -6.11
CA LEU A 86 5.04 -10.85 -5.35
C LEU A 86 6.56 -11.01 -5.51
N LEU A 87 7.24 -9.97 -5.98
CA LEU A 87 8.70 -9.96 -6.06
C LEU A 87 9.31 -9.59 -4.70
N TRP A 88 8.84 -8.48 -4.15
CA TRP A 88 9.22 -8.00 -2.83
C TRP A 88 8.17 -7.02 -2.32
N ASN A 89 8.09 -6.92 -1.01
CA ASN A 89 7.35 -5.88 -0.31
C ASN A 89 8.23 -5.24 0.76
N THR A 90 7.84 -4.07 1.22
CA THR A 90 8.58 -3.35 2.26
C THR A 90 7.67 -2.40 3.04
N SER A 91 8.20 -1.85 4.13
CA SER A 91 7.48 -0.89 4.98
C SER A 91 7.85 0.54 4.59
N SER A 92 6.86 1.40 4.35
CA SER A 92 7.06 2.83 4.12
C SER A 92 7.29 3.55 5.45
N LEU A 93 8.57 3.65 5.84
CA LEU A 93 9.04 4.26 7.09
C LEU A 93 9.61 5.67 6.90
N PHE A 94 9.08 6.41 5.94
CA PHE A 94 9.55 7.75 5.57
C PHE A 94 8.41 8.73 5.27
N THR A 95 7.26 8.23 4.81
CA THR A 95 6.12 9.08 4.40
C THR A 95 5.40 9.74 5.59
N ASN A 96 5.20 9.02 6.69
CA ASN A 96 4.55 9.58 7.88
C ASN A 96 5.51 10.50 8.65
N LYS A 97 5.03 11.67 9.08
CA LYS A 97 5.81 12.67 9.84
C LYS A 97 6.52 12.12 11.08
N ARG A 98 6.01 11.02 11.67
CA ARG A 98 6.64 10.33 12.82
C ARG A 98 8.07 9.86 12.54
N PHE A 99 8.42 9.65 11.27
CA PHE A 99 9.75 9.17 10.85
C PHE A 99 10.75 10.29 10.56
N TRP A 100 10.35 11.57 10.64
CA TRP A 100 11.21 12.69 10.26
C TRP A 100 12.28 13.05 11.30
N LEU A 101 12.15 12.58 12.55
CA LEU A 101 13.06 12.90 13.64
C LEU A 101 13.67 11.62 14.23
N VAL A 102 15.00 11.62 14.40
CA VAL A 102 15.80 10.50 14.96
C VAL A 102 15.49 10.23 16.45
N ALA A 103 14.82 11.16 17.14
CA ALA A 103 14.64 11.13 18.60
C ALA A 103 13.62 10.10 19.14
N GLN A 104 12.98 9.29 18.28
CA GLN A 104 12.02 8.25 18.74
C GLN A 104 12.43 6.81 18.39
N LEU A 105 13.74 6.55 18.31
CA LEU A 105 14.28 5.27 17.85
C LEU A 105 13.64 4.03 18.52
N HIS A 106 13.35 4.06 19.83
CA HIS A 106 12.77 2.90 20.53
C HIS A 106 11.30 2.61 20.19
N HIS A 107 10.44 3.63 20.09
CA HIS A 107 9.04 3.43 19.70
C HIS A 107 8.92 3.11 18.21
N LEU A 108 9.81 3.69 17.39
CA LEU A 108 9.92 3.38 15.99
C LEU A 108 10.41 1.94 15.75
N LEU A 109 11.36 1.42 16.55
CA LEU A 109 11.85 0.04 16.41
C LEU A 109 10.74 -1.00 16.64
N ARG A 110 9.87 -0.78 17.63
CA ARG A 110 8.72 -1.68 17.89
C ARG A 110 7.72 -1.63 16.74
N TYR A 111 7.44 -0.44 16.22
CA TYR A 111 6.57 -0.28 15.05
C TYR A 111 7.17 -0.96 13.81
N LEU A 112 8.48 -0.79 13.60
CA LEU A 112 9.28 -1.41 12.54
C LEU A 112 9.13 -2.94 12.54
N LEU A 113 9.41 -3.57 13.68
CA LEU A 113 9.32 -5.04 13.81
C LEU A 113 7.90 -5.53 13.53
N MET A 114 6.88 -4.86 14.07
CA MET A 114 5.48 -5.25 13.86
C MET A 114 5.02 -5.10 12.40
N GLN A 115 5.51 -4.12 11.65
CA GLN A 115 5.17 -3.98 10.22
C GLN A 115 5.94 -5.01 9.37
N LEU A 116 7.19 -5.32 9.72
CA LEU A 116 7.98 -6.33 9.01
C LEU A 116 7.39 -7.74 9.18
N ASP A 117 6.94 -8.09 10.38
CA ASP A 117 6.31 -9.40 10.64
C ASP A 117 5.03 -9.60 9.81
N LYS A 118 4.25 -8.53 9.60
CA LYS A 118 3.01 -8.57 8.80
C LYS A 118 3.23 -8.75 7.30
N LEU A 119 4.41 -8.41 6.81
CA LEU A 119 4.75 -8.46 5.40
C LEU A 119 5.39 -9.79 5.00
N SER A 120 5.60 -10.71 5.95
CA SER A 120 6.03 -12.07 5.66
C SER A 120 4.88 -12.88 5.07
N ILE A 121 4.65 -12.74 3.78
CA ILE A 121 3.75 -13.61 3.00
C ILE A 121 4.53 -14.90 2.73
N HIS A 122 4.06 -16.04 3.25
CA HIS A 122 4.66 -17.37 3.05
C HIS A 122 3.98 -18.12 1.92
#